data_AF-A0A4Q2XPK6-F1
#
_entry.id   AF-A0A4Q2XPK6-F1
#
_cell.length_a   1.000
_cell.length_b   1.000
_cell.length_c   1.000
_cell.angle_alpha   90.00
_cell.angle_beta   90.00
_cell.angle_gamma   90.00
#
_symmetry.space_group_name_H-M   'P 1'
#
loop_
_entity.id
_entity.type
_entity.pdbx_description
1 polymer ?
#
loop_
_entity_poly.entity_id
_entity_poly.type
_entity_poly.pdbx_seq_one_letter_code
_entity_poly.pdbx_strand_id
1 'polypeptide(L)'
;MTVLPNGNFVVTDPGFSEPGGAGAIGAVYLYDGVTLNPISRLTGGSPGDQVGADGITVVSGGNYVVHSPYWKNGGVTDAGAATWCSGTTGRTGVVSVENSLVGGATYARVGARSSYDGSGNIIVLSSGHYLLCTPDWHDGTAAGMGALTWCRADGTVTGEVSPANSLIGTSRNDHVGRKDSITLLPDGNFLICTSSWDNGSAVNAGAVTWGSGVSPTVGGVSAANSLVGGATDDHVGENMIILSSGNYLVGSPYWDNGSTENAGALTWGGAAGGVRGEVSAENSVV
;
A
#
# COMPACT_ATOMS: atom_id res chain seq x y z
N MET A 1 0.44 23.86 1.83
CA MET A 1 -0.81 24.07 2.59
C MET A 1 -1.94 23.39 1.85
N THR A 2 -2.78 22.63 2.57
CA THR A 2 -3.94 21.92 2.00
C THR A 2 -5.17 22.24 2.83
N VAL A 3 -6.24 22.75 2.20
CA VAL A 3 -7.53 22.98 2.87
C VAL A 3 -8.31 21.67 2.91
N LEU A 4 -8.80 21.30 4.08
CA LEU A 4 -9.60 20.10 4.32
C LEU A 4 -11.09 20.38 4.05
N PRO A 5 -11.91 19.36 3.77
CA PRO A 5 -13.34 19.53 3.50
C PRO A 5 -14.15 20.21 4.62
N ASN A 6 -13.67 20.15 5.86
CA ASN A 6 -14.30 20.80 7.01
C ASN A 6 -13.88 22.28 7.18
N GLY A 7 -13.06 22.82 6.29
CA GLY A 7 -12.56 24.20 6.33
C GLY A 7 -11.26 24.39 7.12
N ASN A 8 -10.83 23.41 7.93
CA ASN A 8 -9.50 23.43 8.53
C ASN A 8 -8.42 23.30 7.46
N PHE A 9 -7.18 23.63 7.78
CA PHE A 9 -6.08 23.48 6.83
C PHE A 9 -4.81 22.90 7.46
N VAL A 10 -4.07 22.15 6.64
CA VAL A 10 -2.83 21.48 7.02
C VAL A 10 -1.64 22.19 6.39
N VAL A 11 -0.62 22.44 7.19
CA VAL A 11 0.66 23.03 6.75
C VAL A 11 1.77 22.04 7.04
N THR A 12 2.56 21.71 6.01
CA THR A 12 3.73 20.85 6.10
C THR A 12 4.99 21.70 5.99
N ASP A 13 5.92 21.52 6.91
CA ASP A 13 7.24 22.14 6.93
C ASP A 13 8.29 21.04 7.17
N PRO A 14 8.71 20.30 6.14
CA PRO A 14 9.69 19.22 6.29
C PRO A 14 11.09 19.72 6.66
N GLY A 15 11.38 21.01 6.45
CA GLY A 15 12.64 21.64 6.87
C GLY A 15 12.66 22.05 8.34
N PHE A 16 11.53 21.96 9.05
CA PHE A 16 11.40 22.38 10.42
C PHE A 16 12.48 21.75 11.33
N SER A 17 13.02 22.57 12.24
CA SER A 17 13.97 22.16 13.28
C SER A 17 13.59 22.83 14.60
N GLU A 18 13.68 22.11 15.72
CA GLU A 18 13.49 22.73 17.04
C GLU A 18 14.64 23.71 17.35
N PRO A 19 14.39 24.78 18.13
CA PRO A 19 15.46 25.68 18.58
C PRO A 19 16.57 24.91 19.32
N GLY A 20 17.80 24.94 18.79
CA GLY A 20 18.93 24.20 19.35
C GLY A 20 18.87 22.68 19.16
N GLY A 21 17.89 22.18 18.39
CA GLY A 21 17.67 20.77 18.14
C GLY A 21 18.31 20.26 16.84
N ALA A 22 18.05 18.98 16.57
CA ALA A 22 18.41 18.32 15.32
C ALA A 22 17.86 19.06 14.08
N GLY A 23 18.64 19.13 13.01
CA GLY A 23 18.22 19.75 11.76
C GLY A 23 17.20 18.91 10.98
N ALA A 24 16.21 19.58 10.40
CA ALA A 24 15.22 19.03 9.47
C ALA A 24 14.46 17.79 10.00
N ILE A 25 13.94 17.88 11.22
CA ILE A 25 13.05 16.85 11.77
C ILE A 25 11.65 16.88 11.11
N GLY A 26 11.29 18.02 10.53
CA GLY A 26 10.00 18.26 9.89
C GLY A 26 8.84 18.40 10.87
N ALA A 27 7.80 19.10 10.42
CA ALA A 27 6.59 19.32 11.19
C ALA A 27 5.36 19.40 10.29
N VAL A 28 4.23 18.87 10.78
CA VAL A 28 2.91 19.03 10.16
C VAL A 28 1.96 19.61 11.19
N TYR A 29 1.33 20.72 10.81
CA TYR A 29 0.41 21.47 11.64
C TYR A 29 -1.01 21.35 11.09
N LEU A 30 -1.97 21.14 11.97
CA LEU A 30 -3.40 21.34 11.67
C LEU A 30 -3.83 22.67 12.27
N TYR A 31 -4.50 23.51 11.51
CA TYR A 31 -5.05 24.79 11.95
C TYR A 31 -6.56 24.83 11.80
N ASP A 32 -7.21 25.52 12.73
CA ASP A 32 -8.62 25.85 12.65
C ASP A 32 -8.85 26.87 11.52
N GLY A 33 -9.78 26.55 10.63
CA GLY A 33 -10.02 27.36 9.42
C GLY A 33 -10.60 28.75 9.67
N VAL A 34 -11.13 29.01 10.86
CA VAL A 34 -11.82 30.26 11.21
C VAL A 34 -10.96 31.13 12.09
N THR A 35 -10.42 30.55 13.16
CA THR A 35 -9.63 31.25 14.19
C THR A 35 -8.15 31.35 13.85
N LEU A 36 -7.67 30.53 12.90
CA LEU A 36 -6.25 30.39 12.53
C LEU A 36 -5.36 29.92 13.69
N ASN A 37 -5.94 29.41 14.77
CA ASN A 37 -5.20 28.84 15.88
C ASN A 37 -4.71 27.42 15.53
N PRO A 38 -3.51 27.02 16.00
CA PRO A 38 -3.04 25.65 15.81
C PRO A 38 -3.90 24.67 16.63
N ILE A 39 -4.37 23.61 15.99
CA ILE A 39 -5.10 22.50 16.59
C ILE A 39 -4.13 21.41 17.04
N SER A 40 -3.21 21.01 16.17
CA SER A 40 -2.26 19.92 16.45
C SER A 40 -0.93 20.14 15.75
N ARG A 41 0.10 19.41 16.20
CA ARG A 41 1.43 19.42 15.61
C ARG A 41 2.11 18.04 15.72
N LEU A 42 2.41 17.46 14.57
CA LEU A 42 3.17 16.21 14.43
C LEU A 42 4.60 16.52 13.96
N THR A 43 5.62 15.92 14.56
CA THR A 43 7.03 16.15 14.20
C THR A 43 7.83 14.85 14.07
N GLY A 44 9.02 14.96 13.48
CA GLY A 44 10.07 13.95 13.66
C GLY A 44 10.73 14.05 15.03
N GLY A 45 11.54 13.05 15.35
CA GLY A 45 12.35 12.98 16.58
C GLY A 45 13.86 13.00 16.32
N SER A 46 14.27 12.75 15.07
CA SER A 46 15.67 12.60 14.67
C SER A 46 16.03 13.53 13.51
N PRO A 47 17.31 13.95 13.39
CA PRO A 47 17.76 14.74 12.26
C PRO A 47 17.52 14.04 10.92
N GLY A 48 16.91 14.77 9.99
CA GLY A 48 16.58 14.28 8.66
C GLY A 48 15.27 13.49 8.56
N ASP A 49 14.49 13.34 9.64
CA ASP A 49 13.18 12.67 9.57
C ASP A 49 12.23 13.33 8.57
N GLN A 50 12.36 14.66 8.39
CA GLN A 50 11.61 15.46 7.42
C GLN A 50 10.11 15.12 7.39
N VAL A 51 9.48 15.03 8.55
CA VAL A 51 8.06 14.67 8.66
C VAL A 51 7.18 15.59 7.80
N GLY A 52 6.37 14.96 6.94
CA GLY A 52 5.53 15.65 5.95
C GLY A 52 6.24 16.04 4.65
N ALA A 53 7.42 15.50 4.34
CA ALA A 53 8.18 15.78 3.11
C ALA A 53 7.38 15.54 1.82
N ASP A 54 6.56 14.49 1.79
CA ASP A 54 5.71 14.16 0.63
C ASP A 54 4.28 14.73 0.76
N GLY A 55 4.10 15.65 1.72
CA GLY A 55 2.84 16.32 1.99
C GLY A 55 1.82 15.40 2.68
N ILE A 56 0.55 15.59 2.33
CA ILE A 56 -0.56 14.80 2.84
C ILE A 56 -1.46 14.27 1.72
N THR A 57 -2.20 13.21 2.02
CA THR A 57 -3.37 12.79 1.25
C THR A 57 -4.62 12.92 2.11
N VAL A 58 -5.65 13.61 1.63
CA VAL A 58 -6.96 13.65 2.28
C VAL A 58 -7.67 12.32 2.04
N VAL A 59 -8.21 11.75 3.11
CA VAL A 59 -8.97 10.50 3.11
C VAL A 59 -10.40 10.76 3.64
N SER A 60 -11.22 9.71 3.69
CA SER A 60 -12.62 9.79 4.08
C SER A 60 -12.86 10.51 5.40
N GLY A 61 -14.00 11.20 5.49
CA GLY A 61 -14.38 12.00 6.66
C GLY A 61 -13.60 13.30 6.82
N GLY A 62 -12.83 13.71 5.79
CA GLY A 62 -11.97 14.90 5.86
C GLY A 62 -10.73 14.72 6.72
N ASN A 63 -10.40 13.47 7.07
CA ASN A 63 -9.15 13.11 7.73
C ASN A 63 -8.00 13.08 6.72
N TYR A 64 -6.76 12.90 7.17
CA TYR A 64 -5.61 12.91 6.27
C TYR A 64 -4.50 11.99 6.73
N VAL A 65 -3.69 11.52 5.79
CA VAL A 65 -2.47 10.76 6.04
C VAL A 65 -1.28 11.65 5.73
N VAL A 66 -0.35 11.76 6.67
CA VAL A 66 0.93 12.44 6.52
C VAL A 66 1.97 11.47 5.98
N HIS A 67 2.71 11.90 4.95
CA HIS A 67 3.74 11.09 4.29
C HIS A 67 5.13 11.58 4.68
N SER A 68 5.92 10.69 5.28
CA SER A 68 7.25 11.00 5.81
C SER A 68 8.26 9.94 5.36
N PRO A 69 8.59 9.85 4.06
CA PRO A 69 9.42 8.77 3.52
C PRO A 69 10.85 8.72 4.05
N TYR A 70 11.35 9.83 4.61
CA TYR A 70 12.71 9.95 5.16
C TYR A 70 12.75 9.74 6.68
N TRP A 71 11.61 9.44 7.30
CA TRP A 71 11.54 9.18 8.74
C TRP A 71 12.40 7.98 9.14
N LYS A 72 13.12 8.10 10.26
CA LYS A 72 14.00 7.05 10.78
C LYS A 72 13.33 6.22 11.86
N ASN A 73 13.38 4.91 11.69
CA ASN A 73 12.94 3.97 12.73
C ASN A 73 14.13 3.60 13.63
N GLY A 74 14.42 4.45 14.61
CA GLY A 74 15.63 4.32 15.42
C GLY A 74 16.90 4.46 14.57
N GLY A 75 17.67 3.37 14.45
CA GLY A 75 18.88 3.33 13.62
C GLY A 75 18.63 3.11 12.11
N VAL A 76 17.39 2.78 11.72
CA VAL A 76 17.04 2.45 10.34
C VAL A 76 16.80 3.75 9.56
N THR A 77 17.70 4.05 8.61
CA THR A 77 17.62 5.28 7.80
C THR A 77 16.57 5.15 6.70
N ASP A 78 15.76 6.20 6.50
CA ASP A 78 14.71 6.25 5.47
C ASP A 78 13.78 5.03 5.51
N ALA A 79 13.47 4.56 6.72
CA ALA A 79 12.45 3.54 6.94
C ALA A 79 11.09 4.03 6.42
N GLY A 80 10.84 5.33 6.58
CA GLY A 80 9.63 6.00 6.18
C GLY A 80 8.47 5.76 7.15
N ALA A 81 7.48 6.64 7.11
CA ALA A 81 6.26 6.55 7.86
C ALA A 81 5.05 7.11 7.11
N ALA A 82 3.89 6.48 7.32
CA ALA A 82 2.57 6.99 6.97
C ALA A 82 1.73 7.13 8.24
N THR A 83 1.34 8.37 8.58
CA THR A 83 0.66 8.68 9.85
C THR A 83 -0.75 9.19 9.59
N TRP A 84 -1.76 8.46 10.02
CA TRP A 84 -3.15 8.94 9.97
C TRP A 84 -3.42 10.02 11.02
N CYS A 85 -4.10 11.08 10.62
CA CYS A 85 -4.46 12.23 11.45
C CYS A 85 -5.94 12.60 11.25
N SER A 86 -6.61 12.96 12.34
CA SER A 86 -7.99 13.46 12.27
C SER A 86 -8.03 14.85 11.64
N GLY A 87 -9.00 15.12 10.76
CA GLY A 87 -9.20 16.47 10.21
C GLY A 87 -9.70 17.50 11.24
N THR A 88 -10.18 17.03 12.40
CA THR A 88 -10.78 17.86 13.44
C THR A 88 -9.88 17.99 14.66
N THR A 89 -9.31 16.89 15.15
CA THR A 89 -8.42 16.91 16.33
C THR A 89 -6.94 16.80 15.98
N GLY A 90 -6.62 16.48 14.72
CA GLY A 90 -5.26 16.29 14.26
C GLY A 90 -4.55 15.12 14.91
N ARG A 91 -3.23 15.21 14.97
CA ARG A 91 -2.35 14.36 15.78
C ARG A 91 -1.23 15.21 16.34
N THR A 92 -0.93 15.04 17.62
CA THR A 92 0.12 15.77 18.33
C THR A 92 1.19 14.83 18.85
N GLY A 93 2.45 15.21 18.69
CA GLY A 93 3.60 14.46 19.20
C GLY A 93 4.60 14.09 18.11
N VAL A 94 5.46 13.12 18.43
CA VAL A 94 6.51 12.64 17.53
C VAL A 94 6.03 11.40 16.79
N VAL A 95 6.36 11.26 15.51
CA VAL A 95 6.10 10.04 14.72
C VAL A 95 6.81 8.86 15.36
N SER A 96 6.09 7.74 15.51
CA SER A 96 6.61 6.49 16.08
C SER A 96 5.85 5.28 15.55
N VAL A 97 6.35 4.08 15.85
CA VAL A 97 5.72 2.80 15.47
C VAL A 97 4.33 2.63 16.09
N GLU A 98 4.07 3.24 17.26
CA GLU A 98 2.78 3.16 17.94
C GLU A 98 1.69 3.98 17.23
N ASN A 99 2.05 5.01 16.47
CA ASN A 99 1.11 5.96 15.87
C ASN A 99 1.12 6.00 14.33
N SER A 100 2.00 5.24 13.70
CA SER A 100 2.23 5.26 12.26
C SER A 100 2.46 3.85 11.72
N LEU A 101 2.17 3.66 10.44
CA LEU A 101 2.74 2.57 9.67
C LEU A 101 4.16 2.95 9.28
N VAL A 102 5.14 2.10 9.58
CA VAL A 102 6.57 2.41 9.40
C VAL A 102 7.31 1.28 8.69
N GLY A 103 8.44 1.62 8.08
CA GLY A 103 9.36 0.60 7.56
C GLY A 103 10.23 -0.03 8.66
N GLY A 104 10.66 -1.27 8.39
CA GLY A 104 11.64 -2.00 9.20
C GLY A 104 13.05 -1.99 8.65
N ALA A 105 13.20 -1.72 7.35
CA ALA A 105 14.46 -1.79 6.63
C ALA A 105 14.92 -0.43 6.11
N THR A 106 16.23 -0.28 5.97
CA THR A 106 16.83 0.95 5.44
C THR A 106 16.36 1.17 4.02
N TYR A 107 15.86 2.37 3.70
CA TYR A 107 15.25 2.70 2.40
C TYR A 107 13.94 1.96 2.08
N ALA A 108 13.26 1.36 3.06
CA ALA A 108 11.91 0.83 2.87
C ALA A 108 10.89 1.94 2.50
N ARG A 109 11.16 3.19 2.91
CA ARG A 109 10.45 4.42 2.51
C ARG A 109 8.93 4.30 2.56
N VAL A 110 8.38 3.71 3.62
CA VAL A 110 6.93 3.67 3.85
C VAL A 110 6.36 5.09 3.82
N GLY A 111 5.21 5.26 3.16
CA GLY A 111 4.61 6.58 2.96
C GLY A 111 5.20 7.37 1.80
N ALA A 112 6.23 6.88 1.10
CA ALA A 112 6.68 7.53 -0.14
C ALA A 112 5.55 7.58 -1.16
N ARG A 113 5.33 8.75 -1.74
CA ARG A 113 4.41 8.93 -2.87
C ARG A 113 5.13 8.55 -4.17
N SER A 114 5.61 7.31 -4.22
CA SER A 114 6.16 6.71 -5.43
C SER A 114 5.02 6.12 -6.25
N SER A 115 4.48 6.91 -7.16
CA SER A 115 3.75 6.37 -8.30
C SER A 115 4.34 7.00 -9.56
N TYR A 116 4.75 6.19 -10.52
CA TYR A 116 5.33 6.66 -11.79
C TYR A 116 4.37 7.61 -12.53
N ASP A 117 3.07 7.55 -12.21
CA ASP A 117 1.97 8.33 -12.78
C ASP A 117 1.62 9.63 -12.01
N GLY A 118 2.28 9.92 -10.88
CA GLY A 118 1.99 11.09 -10.04
C GLY A 118 0.65 11.06 -9.28
N SER A 119 -0.10 9.95 -9.32
CA SER A 119 -1.41 9.82 -8.66
C SER A 119 -1.32 9.59 -7.14
N GLY A 120 -0.11 9.48 -6.57
CA GLY A 120 0.13 9.23 -5.15
C GLY A 120 -0.05 7.77 -4.77
N ASN A 121 0.09 7.46 -3.48
CA ASN A 121 0.20 6.11 -2.94
C ASN A 121 -1.01 5.62 -2.14
N ILE A 122 -2.16 6.32 -2.21
CA ILE A 122 -3.37 5.95 -1.49
C ILE A 122 -4.54 5.77 -2.45
N ILE A 123 -5.34 4.72 -2.21
CA ILE A 123 -6.64 4.49 -2.85
C ILE A 123 -7.71 4.55 -1.76
N VAL A 124 -8.68 5.46 -1.87
CA VAL A 124 -9.82 5.52 -0.95
C VAL A 124 -10.91 4.55 -1.46
N LEU A 125 -11.37 3.67 -0.58
CA LEU A 125 -12.40 2.67 -0.89
C LEU A 125 -13.80 3.24 -0.64
N SER A 126 -14.81 2.66 -1.28
CA SER A 126 -16.23 3.04 -1.09
C SER A 126 -16.71 2.82 0.35
N SER A 127 -16.08 1.90 1.09
CA SER A 127 -16.31 1.68 2.52
C SER A 127 -15.82 2.83 3.40
N GLY A 128 -15.07 3.78 2.85
CA GLY A 128 -14.43 4.87 3.57
C GLY A 128 -13.04 4.52 4.09
N HIS A 129 -12.67 3.24 4.12
CA HIS A 129 -11.30 2.76 4.36
C HIS A 129 -10.37 3.14 3.21
N TYR A 130 -9.08 2.89 3.34
CA TYR A 130 -8.13 3.19 2.28
C TYR A 130 -7.02 2.15 2.20
N LEU A 131 -6.41 2.04 1.03
CA LEU A 131 -5.22 1.22 0.79
C LEU A 131 -3.99 2.13 0.78
N LEU A 132 -2.96 1.76 1.53
CA LEU A 132 -1.62 2.35 1.43
C LEU A 132 -0.77 1.46 0.54
N CYS A 133 -0.39 2.01 -0.61
CA CYS A 133 0.43 1.36 -1.63
C CYS A 133 1.90 1.68 -1.40
N THR A 134 2.74 0.68 -1.17
CA THR A 134 4.19 0.87 -1.00
C THR A 134 4.94 -0.12 -1.89
N PRO A 135 4.90 0.06 -3.22
CA PRO A 135 5.42 -0.93 -4.18
C PRO A 135 6.95 -1.09 -4.14
N ASP A 136 7.67 -0.13 -3.56
CA ASP A 136 9.12 -0.18 -3.41
C ASP A 136 9.55 -0.72 -2.03
N TRP A 137 8.59 -1.06 -1.15
CA TRP A 137 8.87 -1.58 0.18
C TRP A 137 9.68 -2.88 0.12
N HIS A 138 10.48 -3.10 1.16
CA HIS A 138 11.19 -4.35 1.40
C HIS A 138 11.44 -4.58 2.90
N ASP A 139 11.64 -5.84 3.28
CA ASP A 139 12.00 -6.25 4.65
C ASP A 139 13.52 -6.28 4.89
N GLY A 140 14.32 -5.91 3.88
CA GLY A 140 15.78 -5.92 3.93
C GLY A 140 16.41 -7.19 3.37
N THR A 141 15.61 -8.18 2.95
CA THR A 141 16.08 -9.40 2.29
C THR A 141 16.15 -9.26 0.77
N ALA A 142 15.19 -8.55 0.16
CA ALA A 142 15.12 -8.31 -1.29
C ALA A 142 14.52 -6.93 -1.60
N ALA A 143 15.13 -6.16 -2.52
CA ALA A 143 14.60 -4.84 -2.88
C ALA A 143 13.32 -4.95 -3.72
N GLY A 144 12.39 -4.00 -3.53
CA GLY A 144 11.20 -3.89 -4.38
C GLY A 144 10.24 -5.07 -4.28
N MET A 145 10.13 -5.71 -3.11
CA MET A 145 9.11 -6.73 -2.86
C MET A 145 7.71 -6.12 -2.95
N GLY A 146 7.58 -4.88 -2.48
CA GLY A 146 6.32 -4.16 -2.42
C GLY A 146 5.40 -4.66 -1.30
N ALA A 147 4.51 -3.77 -0.89
CA ALA A 147 3.48 -4.05 0.09
C ALA A 147 2.21 -3.25 -0.20
N LEU A 148 1.07 -3.85 0.17
CA LEU A 148 -0.23 -3.19 0.22
C LEU A 148 -0.82 -3.35 1.62
N THR A 149 -1.08 -2.23 2.30
CA THR A 149 -1.71 -2.24 3.62
C THR A 149 -3.14 -1.73 3.52
N TRP A 150 -4.10 -2.56 3.92
CA TRP A 150 -5.48 -2.11 4.12
C TRP A 150 -5.60 -1.34 5.43
N CYS A 151 -6.06 -0.09 5.37
CA CYS A 151 -6.07 0.83 6.49
C CYS A 151 -7.49 1.23 6.88
N ARG A 152 -7.78 1.16 8.19
CA ARG A 152 -9.03 1.67 8.74
C ARG A 152 -9.07 3.20 8.68
N ALA A 153 -10.27 3.75 8.58
CA ALA A 153 -10.51 5.19 8.51
C ALA A 153 -10.47 5.88 9.89
N ASP A 154 -10.08 5.15 10.94
CA ASP A 154 -10.00 5.60 12.33
C ASP A 154 -8.56 5.79 12.84
N GLY A 155 -7.56 5.53 11.98
CA GLY A 155 -6.14 5.68 12.30
C GLY A 155 -5.58 4.65 13.29
N THR A 156 -6.25 3.51 13.47
CA THR A 156 -5.81 2.43 14.37
C THR A 156 -4.79 1.48 13.75
N VAL A 157 -4.55 1.57 12.43
CA VAL A 157 -3.58 0.72 11.74
C VAL A 157 -2.21 1.37 11.86
N THR A 158 -1.36 0.79 12.72
CA THR A 158 -0.01 1.24 13.03
C THR A 158 0.93 0.03 13.15
N GLY A 159 2.22 0.27 13.33
CA GLY A 159 3.23 -0.77 13.44
C GLY A 159 4.14 -0.84 12.22
N GLU A 160 5.14 -1.72 12.30
CA GLU A 160 6.03 -2.00 11.18
C GLU A 160 5.28 -2.77 10.08
N VAL A 161 5.42 -2.35 8.83
CA VAL A 161 4.87 -3.06 7.67
C VAL A 161 5.51 -4.45 7.60
N SER A 162 4.67 -5.49 7.59
CA SER A 162 5.09 -6.89 7.61
C SER A 162 3.97 -7.80 7.08
N PRO A 163 4.22 -9.11 6.88
CA PRO A 163 3.17 -10.08 6.56
C PRO A 163 2.01 -10.13 7.57
N ALA A 164 2.18 -9.62 8.78
CA ALA A 164 1.14 -9.64 9.80
C ALA A 164 0.03 -8.59 9.58
N ASN A 165 0.34 -7.48 8.89
CA ASN A 165 -0.59 -6.38 8.67
C ASN A 165 -0.76 -6.00 7.19
N SER A 166 0.06 -6.55 6.30
CA SER A 166 0.10 -6.18 4.88
C SER A 166 0.18 -7.41 4.00
N LEU A 167 -0.33 -7.29 2.78
CA LEU A 167 0.00 -8.21 1.69
C LEU A 167 1.34 -7.77 1.10
N ILE A 168 2.33 -8.66 1.07
CA ILE A 168 3.68 -8.32 0.61
C ILE A 168 4.14 -9.24 -0.52
N GLY A 169 5.07 -8.76 -1.34
CA GLY A 169 5.86 -9.63 -2.21
C GLY A 169 6.77 -10.56 -1.43
N THR A 170 7.32 -11.54 -2.12
CA THR A 170 8.18 -12.59 -1.55
C THR A 170 9.59 -12.57 -2.15
N SER A 171 9.76 -11.89 -3.29
CA SER A 171 10.97 -11.84 -4.09
C SER A 171 11.31 -10.42 -4.52
N ARG A 172 12.52 -10.25 -5.06
CA ARG A 172 13.01 -8.98 -5.57
C ARG A 172 12.17 -8.56 -6.79
N ASN A 173 11.81 -7.28 -6.86
CA ASN A 173 11.05 -6.69 -7.96
C ASN A 173 9.62 -7.25 -8.16
N ASP A 174 9.06 -7.94 -7.17
CA ASP A 174 7.63 -8.32 -7.21
C ASP A 174 6.74 -7.08 -7.29
N HIS A 175 7.12 -6.02 -6.57
CA HIS A 175 6.40 -4.75 -6.50
C HIS A 175 4.89 -4.89 -6.18
N VAL A 176 4.53 -5.78 -5.25
CA VAL A 176 3.16 -5.93 -4.78
C VAL A 176 2.62 -4.59 -4.27
N GLY A 177 1.35 -4.29 -4.58
CA GLY A 177 0.71 -3.05 -4.16
C GLY A 177 1.07 -1.84 -5.02
N ARG A 178 1.49 -2.04 -6.27
CA ARG A 178 1.50 -0.98 -7.29
C ARG A 178 0.07 -0.46 -7.49
N LYS A 179 -0.09 0.86 -7.44
CA LYS A 179 -1.44 1.47 -7.44
C LYS A 179 -2.20 1.25 -8.75
N ASP A 180 -1.48 1.32 -9.88
CA ASP A 180 -1.99 1.05 -11.23
C ASP A 180 -2.29 -0.44 -11.48
N SER A 181 -1.81 -1.32 -10.60
CA SER A 181 -2.08 -2.76 -10.63
C SER A 181 -3.26 -3.17 -9.75
N ILE A 182 -3.91 -2.20 -9.09
CA ILE A 182 -5.09 -2.42 -8.25
C ILE A 182 -6.35 -2.02 -9.00
N THR A 183 -7.27 -2.98 -9.15
CA THR A 183 -8.59 -2.73 -9.76
C THR A 183 -9.67 -2.77 -8.70
N LEU A 184 -10.44 -1.67 -8.56
CA LEU A 184 -11.61 -1.63 -7.69
C LEU A 184 -12.78 -2.36 -8.35
N LEU A 185 -13.47 -3.19 -7.57
CA LEU A 185 -14.64 -3.94 -8.00
C LEU A 185 -15.94 -3.19 -7.68
N PRO A 186 -17.02 -3.37 -8.47
CA PRO A 186 -18.31 -2.69 -8.26
C PRO A 186 -18.94 -2.93 -6.88
N ASP A 187 -18.61 -4.03 -6.22
CA ASP A 187 -19.11 -4.41 -4.89
C ASP A 187 -18.30 -3.79 -3.73
N GLY A 188 -17.28 -2.99 -4.03
CA GLY A 188 -16.42 -2.32 -3.04
C GLY A 188 -15.19 -3.13 -2.63
N ASN A 189 -15.01 -4.33 -3.17
CA ASN A 189 -13.78 -5.11 -3.04
C ASN A 189 -12.74 -4.65 -4.09
N PHE A 190 -11.59 -5.30 -4.13
CA PHE A 190 -10.53 -4.96 -5.07
C PHE A 190 -9.69 -6.18 -5.46
N LEU A 191 -8.98 -6.07 -6.56
CA LEU A 191 -7.99 -7.05 -7.00
C LEU A 191 -6.61 -6.39 -6.99
N ILE A 192 -5.61 -7.15 -6.55
CA ILE A 192 -4.20 -6.82 -6.70
C ILE A 192 -3.64 -7.73 -7.79
N CYS A 193 -3.30 -7.16 -8.93
CA CYS A 193 -2.71 -7.88 -10.06
C CYS A 193 -1.20 -7.63 -10.05
N THR A 194 -0.41 -8.69 -9.91
CA THR A 194 1.06 -8.58 -9.86
C THR A 194 1.63 -9.60 -10.85
N SER A 195 1.51 -9.33 -12.14
CA SER A 195 1.95 -10.25 -13.21
C SER A 195 3.47 -10.47 -13.27
N SER A 196 4.25 -9.63 -12.57
CA SER A 196 5.69 -9.79 -12.39
C SER A 196 6.07 -10.47 -11.06
N TRP A 197 5.11 -11.01 -10.31
CA TRP A 197 5.40 -11.73 -9.07
C TRP A 197 6.12 -13.05 -9.33
N ASP A 198 7.17 -13.34 -8.57
CA ASP A 198 7.94 -14.58 -8.69
C ASP A 198 7.42 -15.69 -7.76
N ASN A 199 7.13 -16.87 -8.31
CA ASN A 199 6.79 -18.06 -7.52
C ASN A 199 8.05 -18.88 -7.20
N GLY A 200 8.81 -18.45 -6.20
CA GLY A 200 10.09 -19.08 -5.87
C GLY A 200 11.13 -18.86 -6.97
N SER A 201 11.46 -19.91 -7.74
CA SER A 201 12.39 -19.79 -8.89
C SER A 201 11.70 -19.52 -10.23
N ALA A 202 10.37 -19.59 -10.28
CA ALA A 202 9.59 -19.26 -11.47
C ALA A 202 9.44 -17.74 -11.55
N VAL A 203 10.28 -17.11 -12.36
CA VAL A 203 10.32 -15.64 -12.51
C VAL A 203 9.09 -15.18 -13.28
N ASN A 204 8.46 -14.09 -12.86
CA ASN A 204 7.23 -13.55 -13.45
C ASN A 204 6.08 -14.57 -13.60
N ALA A 205 5.97 -15.54 -12.69
CA ALA A 205 4.84 -16.46 -12.67
C ALA A 205 3.49 -15.71 -12.57
N GLY A 206 3.51 -14.57 -11.89
CA GLY A 206 2.37 -13.69 -11.75
C GLY A 206 1.38 -14.14 -10.68
N ALA A 207 0.59 -13.18 -10.20
CA ALA A 207 -0.43 -13.41 -9.19
C ALA A 207 -1.63 -12.47 -9.32
N VAL A 208 -2.81 -12.98 -8.94
CA VAL A 208 -4.01 -12.18 -8.66
C VAL A 208 -4.46 -12.47 -7.23
N THR A 209 -4.46 -11.44 -6.39
CA THR A 209 -4.98 -11.52 -5.03
C THR A 209 -6.30 -10.77 -4.95
N TRP A 210 -7.33 -11.42 -4.39
CA TRP A 210 -8.58 -10.74 -4.07
C TRP A 210 -8.50 -10.07 -2.69
N GLY A 211 -8.92 -8.81 -2.62
CA GLY A 211 -8.92 -7.98 -1.42
C GLY A 211 -10.33 -7.58 -1.00
N SER A 212 -10.65 -7.76 0.28
CA SER A 212 -11.92 -7.31 0.86
C SER A 212 -11.91 -5.81 1.12
N GLY A 213 -12.98 -5.11 0.73
CA GLY A 213 -13.14 -3.69 1.02
C GLY A 213 -13.31 -3.34 2.50
N VAL A 214 -13.56 -4.34 3.35
CA VAL A 214 -13.95 -4.17 4.77
C VAL A 214 -13.06 -4.92 5.76
N SER A 215 -12.08 -5.70 5.29
CA SER A 215 -11.15 -6.44 6.13
C SER A 215 -9.80 -6.59 5.44
N PRO A 216 -8.69 -6.63 6.19
CA PRO A 216 -7.36 -6.71 5.58
C PRO A 216 -7.10 -8.08 4.94
N THR A 217 -6.43 -8.08 3.79
CA THR A 217 -5.73 -9.25 3.24
C THR A 217 -4.25 -9.10 3.59
N VAL A 218 -3.67 -10.12 4.22
CA VAL A 218 -2.29 -10.06 4.75
C VAL A 218 -1.51 -11.33 4.39
N GLY A 219 -0.19 -11.27 4.55
CA GLY A 219 0.74 -12.37 4.30
C GLY A 219 1.61 -12.12 3.07
N GLY A 220 2.60 -13.00 2.85
CA GLY A 220 3.27 -13.07 1.55
C GLY A 220 2.32 -13.60 0.48
N VAL A 221 2.38 -13.05 -0.74
CA VAL A 221 1.66 -13.62 -1.88
C VAL A 221 2.04 -15.09 -2.04
N SER A 222 1.04 -15.95 -2.21
CA SER A 222 1.20 -17.39 -2.41
C SER A 222 -0.10 -18.02 -2.92
N ALA A 223 -0.04 -19.28 -3.33
CA ALA A 223 -1.22 -20.08 -3.68
C ALA A 223 -2.27 -20.18 -2.54
N ALA A 224 -1.89 -19.89 -1.29
CA ALA A 224 -2.82 -19.92 -0.15
C ALA A 224 -3.77 -18.70 -0.08
N ASN A 225 -3.38 -17.57 -0.67
CA ASN A 225 -4.17 -16.33 -0.64
C ASN A 225 -4.43 -15.73 -2.02
N SER A 226 -3.79 -16.26 -3.07
CA SER A 226 -3.81 -15.70 -4.41
C SER A 226 -3.95 -16.80 -5.45
N LEU A 227 -4.47 -16.45 -6.63
CA LEU A 227 -4.30 -17.25 -7.83
C LEU A 227 -2.92 -16.95 -8.40
N VAL A 228 -2.09 -17.97 -8.64
CA VAL A 228 -0.70 -17.80 -9.05
C VAL A 228 -0.33 -18.67 -10.26
N GLY A 229 0.66 -18.24 -11.03
CA GLY A 229 1.34 -19.10 -11.98
C GLY A 229 2.27 -20.10 -11.30
N GLY A 230 2.60 -21.16 -12.03
CA GLY A 230 3.52 -22.22 -11.58
C GLY A 230 4.85 -22.19 -12.31
N ALA A 231 4.88 -21.64 -13.53
CA ALA A 231 6.04 -21.60 -14.41
C ALA A 231 6.56 -20.17 -14.61
N THR A 232 7.79 -20.09 -15.12
CA THR A 232 8.41 -18.81 -15.50
C THR A 232 7.60 -18.18 -16.64
N ASP A 233 7.37 -16.87 -16.56
CA ASP A 233 6.66 -16.07 -17.57
C ASP A 233 5.19 -16.48 -17.81
N ASP A 234 4.55 -17.17 -16.84
CA ASP A 234 3.09 -17.43 -16.86
C ASP A 234 2.26 -16.12 -16.82
N HIS A 235 2.82 -15.05 -16.23
CA HIS A 235 2.23 -13.71 -16.14
C HIS A 235 0.77 -13.66 -15.66
N VAL A 236 0.39 -14.54 -14.73
CA VAL A 236 -0.97 -14.58 -14.19
C VAL A 236 -1.38 -13.20 -13.65
N GLY A 237 -2.55 -12.72 -14.08
CA GLY A 237 -3.08 -11.42 -13.71
C GLY A 237 -2.80 -10.27 -14.68
N GLU A 238 -2.14 -10.54 -15.82
CA GLU A 238 -1.96 -9.54 -16.88
C GLU A 238 -3.28 -9.19 -17.61
N ASN A 239 -4.18 -10.17 -17.79
CA ASN A 239 -5.44 -9.96 -18.48
C ASN A 239 -6.63 -10.23 -17.56
N MET A 240 -7.48 -9.22 -17.37
CA MET A 240 -8.62 -9.28 -16.47
C MET A 240 -9.89 -8.78 -17.14
N ILE A 241 -11.01 -9.46 -16.89
CA ILE A 241 -12.35 -8.96 -17.23
C ILE A 241 -13.14 -8.84 -15.95
N ILE A 242 -13.56 -7.62 -15.62
CA ILE A 242 -14.40 -7.34 -14.45
C ILE A 242 -15.86 -7.33 -14.87
N LEU A 243 -16.70 -8.06 -14.14
CA LEU A 243 -18.12 -8.12 -14.36
C LEU A 243 -18.85 -7.17 -13.42
N SER A 244 -20.02 -6.68 -13.83
CA SER A 244 -20.84 -5.76 -13.03
C SER A 244 -21.27 -6.32 -11.67
N SER A 245 -21.24 -7.64 -11.52
CA SER A 245 -21.52 -8.37 -10.28
C SER A 245 -20.39 -8.36 -9.25
N GLY A 246 -19.20 -7.83 -9.58
CA GLY A 246 -17.99 -7.98 -8.74
C GLY A 246 -17.19 -9.27 -9.02
N ASN A 247 -17.82 -10.27 -9.66
CA ASN A 247 -17.10 -11.40 -10.25
C ASN A 247 -16.12 -10.95 -11.33
N TYR A 248 -15.14 -11.79 -11.65
CA TYR A 248 -14.11 -11.48 -12.63
C TYR A 248 -13.59 -12.74 -13.32
N LEU A 249 -12.96 -12.56 -14.48
CA LEU A 249 -12.20 -13.58 -15.18
C LEU A 249 -10.73 -13.19 -15.20
N VAL A 250 -9.85 -14.16 -14.95
CA VAL A 250 -8.41 -14.03 -15.14
C VAL A 250 -8.05 -14.79 -16.41
N GLY A 251 -7.61 -14.06 -17.43
CA GLY A 251 -7.04 -14.65 -18.64
C GLY A 251 -5.53 -14.78 -18.47
N SER A 252 -5.01 -15.99 -18.62
CA SER A 252 -3.59 -16.28 -18.53
C SER A 252 -3.12 -16.88 -19.85
N PRO A 253 -3.01 -16.09 -20.94
CA PRO A 253 -2.66 -16.60 -22.27
C PRO A 253 -1.25 -17.21 -22.33
N TYR A 254 -0.38 -16.83 -21.39
CA TYR A 254 0.99 -17.31 -21.29
C TYR A 254 1.16 -18.48 -20.32
N TRP A 255 0.07 -18.98 -19.73
CA TRP A 255 0.16 -20.07 -18.77
C TRP A 255 0.63 -21.37 -19.41
N ASP A 256 1.63 -22.00 -18.79
CA ASP A 256 2.22 -23.26 -19.22
C ASP A 256 1.52 -24.48 -18.60
N ASN A 257 1.24 -25.49 -19.43
CA ASN A 257 0.70 -26.78 -18.97
C ASN A 257 1.79 -27.86 -19.00
N GLY A 258 2.59 -27.92 -17.94
CA GLY A 258 3.73 -28.83 -17.84
C GLY A 258 4.82 -28.47 -18.85
N SER A 259 4.97 -29.26 -19.93
CA SER A 259 5.94 -28.96 -21.00
C SER A 259 5.31 -28.26 -22.22
N THR A 260 4.02 -27.92 -22.16
CA THR A 260 3.35 -27.17 -23.23
C THR A 260 3.40 -25.69 -22.88
N GLU A 261 4.30 -24.97 -23.56
CA GLU A 261 4.46 -23.52 -23.40
C GLU A 261 3.22 -22.76 -23.87
N ASN A 262 2.78 -21.76 -23.10
CA ASN A 262 1.67 -20.86 -23.42
C ASN A 262 0.39 -21.61 -23.85
N ALA A 263 0.05 -22.69 -23.15
CA ALA A 263 -1.19 -23.44 -23.38
C ALA A 263 -2.43 -22.55 -23.17
N GLY A 264 -2.30 -21.58 -22.27
CA GLY A 264 -3.34 -20.63 -21.94
C GLY A 264 -4.31 -21.19 -20.90
N ALA A 265 -4.86 -20.29 -20.08
CA ALA A 265 -5.90 -20.64 -19.11
C ALA A 265 -6.91 -19.50 -18.95
N LEU A 266 -8.14 -19.87 -18.60
CA LEU A 266 -9.18 -18.94 -18.15
C LEU A 266 -9.72 -19.37 -16.79
N THR A 267 -9.51 -18.54 -15.79
CA THR A 267 -9.96 -18.78 -14.41
C THR A 267 -11.14 -17.88 -14.05
N TRP A 268 -12.17 -18.46 -13.43
CA TRP A 268 -13.27 -17.69 -12.85
C TRP A 268 -12.96 -17.29 -11.40
N GLY A 269 -13.13 -16.00 -11.10
CA GLY A 269 -13.02 -15.44 -9.76
C GLY A 269 -14.36 -14.93 -9.23
N GLY A 270 -14.75 -15.40 -8.05
CA GLY A 270 -16.00 -14.98 -7.39
C GLY A 270 -15.88 -13.65 -6.64
N ALA A 271 -16.96 -12.87 -6.60
CA ALA A 271 -17.07 -11.63 -5.81
C ALA A 271 -16.89 -11.87 -4.30
N ALA A 272 -17.23 -13.06 -3.80
CA ALA A 272 -17.15 -13.43 -2.39
C ALA A 272 -15.87 -14.23 -2.11
N GLY A 273 -14.73 -13.55 -2.01
CA GLY A 273 -13.45 -14.16 -1.61
C GLY A 273 -12.52 -14.58 -2.74
N GLY A 274 -12.87 -14.28 -4.00
CA GLY A 274 -12.01 -14.51 -5.15
C GLY A 274 -11.75 -15.97 -5.47
N VAL A 275 -10.60 -16.21 -6.10
CA VAL A 275 -10.04 -17.53 -6.40
C VAL A 275 -8.58 -17.57 -5.94
N ARG A 276 -8.13 -18.74 -5.50
CA ARG A 276 -6.76 -18.97 -5.04
C ARG A 276 -6.26 -20.35 -5.47
N GLY A 277 -4.95 -20.55 -5.39
CA GLY A 277 -4.27 -21.76 -5.83
C GLY A 277 -3.39 -21.49 -7.04
N GLU A 278 -2.59 -22.47 -7.42
CA GLU A 278 -1.90 -22.44 -8.71
C GLU A 278 -2.91 -22.66 -9.84
N VAL A 279 -2.75 -21.96 -10.96
CA VAL A 279 -3.59 -22.17 -12.16
C VAL A 279 -3.43 -23.62 -12.61
N SER A 280 -4.56 -24.33 -12.75
CA SER A 280 -4.60 -25.74 -13.15
C SER A 280 -5.96 -26.11 -13.73
N ALA A 281 -6.07 -27.34 -14.25
CA ALA A 281 -7.34 -27.90 -14.72
C ALA A 281 -8.41 -28.04 -13.62
N GLU A 282 -8.07 -27.89 -12.34
CA GLU A 282 -9.02 -27.97 -11.22
C GLU A 282 -9.81 -26.68 -11.03
N ASN A 283 -9.19 -25.53 -11.34
CA ASN A 283 -9.76 -24.21 -11.11
C ASN A 283 -9.93 -23.36 -12.38
N SER A 284 -9.41 -23.85 -13.51
CA SER A 284 -9.36 -23.12 -14.77
C SER A 284 -9.76 -24.00 -15.95
N VAL A 285 -10.27 -23.36 -16.99
CA VAL A 285 -10.40 -23.98 -18.31
C VAL A 285 -9.06 -23.83 -19.01
N VAL A 286 -8.49 -24.96 -19.44
CA VAL A 286 -7.17 -25.10 -20.10
C VAL A 286 -7.27 -25.96 -21.35
#